data_AF-A0A976GUC4-F1
#
_entry.id   AF-A0A976GUC4-F1
#
_cell.length_a   1.000
_cell.length_b   1.000
_cell.length_c   1.000
_cell.angle_alpha   90.00
_cell.angle_beta   90.00
_cell.angle_gamma   90.00
#
_symmetry.space_group_name_H-M   'P 1'
#
loop_
_entity.id
_entity.type
_entity.pdbx_description
1 polymer ?
#
loop_
_entity_poly.entity_id
_entity_poly.type
_entity_poly.pdbx_seq_one_letter_code
_entity_poly.pdbx_strand_id
1 'polypeptide(L)'
;MKHLPLFDKIPNFSTFLEKLKKHFFTVPFLVIFNTLTVLILGGLSLYAKLNNQGDGVERLFSDPFNSWFPYEGLLTGISEVLWCIPVAICAFTFGVLRQKDPRSRSAIFFFFSALLLGVFFLDDRFRMTLILSRLGISKKLIYLCYGSGVFLYAFNFWPYIKTTPYLPLIAAFLLFAISRFEDIINTRSLGVHAMLEDGTKLLALLNLALYFWHVCHQEIWRNLTVDS
;
A
#
# COMPACT_ATOMS: atom_id res chain seq x y z
N MET A 1 7.81 -30.27 36.34
CA MET A 1 7.06 -29.49 35.35
C MET A 1 7.92 -29.37 34.11
N LYS A 2 7.45 -29.84 32.95
CA LYS A 2 8.20 -29.80 31.68
C LYS A 2 8.28 -28.33 31.21
N HIS A 3 9.49 -27.80 31.10
CA HIS A 3 9.75 -26.51 30.44
C HIS A 3 9.22 -26.57 29.00
N LEU A 4 8.26 -25.70 28.65
CA LEU A 4 7.84 -25.50 27.27
C LEU A 4 8.94 -24.73 26.51
N PRO A 5 9.59 -25.30 25.48
CA PRO A 5 10.67 -24.65 24.73
C PRO A 5 10.17 -23.63 23.69
N LEU A 6 9.00 -23.04 23.89
CA LEU A 6 8.30 -22.23 22.88
C LEU A 6 8.63 -20.72 22.99
N PHE A 7 9.17 -20.27 24.13
CA PHE A 7 9.48 -18.85 24.37
C PHE A 7 10.94 -18.46 24.10
N ASP A 8 11.86 -19.41 23.90
CA ASP A 8 13.28 -19.13 23.56
C ASP A 8 13.49 -18.73 22.09
N LYS A 9 12.43 -18.79 21.28
CA LYS A 9 12.44 -18.40 19.86
C LYS A 9 11.91 -17.00 19.59
N ILE A 10 11.72 -16.18 20.63
CA ILE A 10 11.37 -14.78 20.44
C ILE A 10 12.67 -14.04 20.07
N PRO A 11 12.83 -13.55 18.83
CA PRO A 11 14.00 -12.78 18.48
C PRO A 11 14.09 -11.57 19.41
N ASN A 12 15.28 -11.33 19.94
CA ASN A 12 15.55 -10.20 20.81
C ASN A 12 15.06 -8.91 20.12
N PHE A 13 14.38 -8.02 20.85
CA PHE A 13 13.75 -6.84 20.24
C PHE A 13 14.76 -5.98 19.45
N SER A 14 16.03 -5.97 19.88
CA SER A 14 17.15 -5.35 19.18
C SER A 14 17.44 -5.99 17.82
N THR A 15 17.50 -7.33 17.72
CA THR A 15 17.73 -8.02 16.43
C THR A 15 16.55 -7.86 15.48
N PHE A 16 15.33 -7.76 16.00
CA PHE A 16 14.17 -7.38 15.20
C PHE A 16 14.28 -5.96 14.63
N LEU A 17 14.64 -4.97 15.47
CA LEU A 17 14.83 -3.58 15.03
C LEU A 17 15.96 -3.43 14.01
N GLU A 18 17.08 -4.13 14.19
CA GLU A 18 18.17 -4.11 13.20
C GLU A 18 17.74 -4.69 11.85
N LYS A 19 16.99 -5.80 11.88
CA LYS A 19 16.43 -6.39 10.65
C LYS A 19 15.45 -5.43 9.98
N LEU A 20 14.62 -4.74 10.75
CA LEU A 20 13.67 -3.74 10.26
C LEU A 20 14.40 -2.57 9.60
N LYS A 21 15.38 -2.00 10.31
CA LYS A 21 16.25 -0.94 9.79
C LYS A 21 16.91 -1.38 8.49
N LYS A 22 17.51 -2.56 8.45
CA LYS A 22 18.16 -3.05 7.22
C LYS A 22 17.19 -3.08 6.03
N HIS A 23 16.00 -3.64 6.18
CA HIS A 23 15.05 -3.76 5.05
C HIS A 23 14.50 -2.41 4.59
N PHE A 24 14.20 -1.50 5.52
CA PHE A 24 13.69 -0.16 5.19
C PHE A 24 14.75 0.70 4.49
N PHE A 25 16.01 0.61 4.93
CA PHE A 25 17.11 1.35 4.33
C PHE A 25 17.63 0.72 3.03
N THR A 26 17.31 -0.55 2.74
CA THR A 26 17.59 -1.17 1.43
C THR A 26 16.78 -0.52 0.32
N VAL A 27 15.55 -0.07 0.60
CA VAL A 27 14.70 0.59 -0.39
C VAL A 27 15.08 2.08 -0.45
N PRO A 28 15.67 2.56 -1.56
CA PRO A 28 16.14 3.93 -1.66
C PRO A 28 14.96 4.91 -1.52
N PHE A 29 15.24 6.04 -0.87
CA PHE A 29 14.28 7.13 -0.63
C PHE A 29 13.07 6.79 0.23
N LEU A 30 12.86 5.53 0.61
CA LEU A 30 11.67 5.11 1.35
C LEU A 30 11.53 5.80 2.70
N VAL A 31 12.62 5.86 3.48
CA VAL A 31 12.62 6.56 4.77
C VAL A 31 12.34 8.05 4.57
N ILE A 32 12.99 8.67 3.59
CA ILE A 32 12.86 10.12 3.32
C ILE A 32 11.43 10.46 2.94
N PHE A 33 10.82 9.75 1.98
CA PHE A 33 9.46 10.01 1.55
C PHE A 33 8.44 9.71 2.66
N ASN A 34 8.60 8.62 3.41
CA ASN A 34 7.71 8.33 4.55
C ASN A 34 7.81 9.43 5.62
N THR A 35 9.01 9.85 5.99
CA THR A 35 9.21 10.94 6.96
C THR A 35 8.59 12.23 6.45
N LEU A 36 8.81 12.58 5.18
CA LEU A 36 8.22 13.77 4.57
C LEU A 36 6.68 13.71 4.58
N THR A 37 6.08 12.58 4.20
CA THR A 37 4.63 12.39 4.23
C THR A 37 4.09 12.52 5.65
N VAL A 38 4.71 11.88 6.64
CA VAL A 38 4.31 12.00 8.05
C VAL A 38 4.43 13.45 8.55
N LEU A 39 5.49 14.17 8.18
CA LEU A 39 5.65 15.59 8.54
C LEU A 39 4.59 16.48 7.89
N ILE A 40 4.27 16.26 6.61
CA ILE A 40 3.22 17.00 5.90
C ILE A 40 1.86 16.73 6.54
N LEU A 41 1.50 15.45 6.73
CA LEU A 41 0.21 15.08 7.32
C LEU A 41 0.09 15.55 8.78
N GLY A 42 1.17 15.42 9.57
CA GLY A 42 1.23 15.91 10.94
C GLY A 42 1.16 17.44 11.03
N GLY A 43 1.82 18.15 10.12
CA GLY A 43 1.74 19.60 9.99
C GLY A 43 0.33 20.08 9.64
N LEU A 44 -0.33 19.42 8.69
CA LEU A 44 -1.73 19.67 8.33
C LEU A 44 -2.69 19.40 9.49
N SER A 45 -2.50 18.29 10.22
CA SER A 45 -3.26 17.96 11.44
C SER A 45 -3.13 19.07 12.49
N LEU A 46 -1.91 19.52 12.75
CA LEU A 46 -1.64 20.57 13.74
C LEU A 46 -2.26 21.90 13.31
N TYR A 47 -2.08 22.28 12.05
CA TYR A 47 -2.66 23.50 11.47
C TYR A 47 -4.20 23.49 11.57
N ALA A 48 -4.85 22.39 11.20
CA ALA A 48 -6.30 22.24 11.28
C ALA A 48 -6.82 22.38 12.72
N LYS A 49 -6.09 21.79 13.68
CA LYS A 49 -6.44 21.87 15.10
C LYS A 49 -6.25 23.28 15.68
N LEU A 50 -5.18 23.97 15.30
CA LEU A 50 -4.88 25.32 15.81
C LEU A 50 -5.85 26.38 15.25
N ASN A 51 -6.25 26.24 13.99
CA ASN A 51 -7.08 27.23 13.30
C ASN A 51 -8.56 26.85 13.19
N ASN A 52 -9.00 25.76 13.83
CA ASN A 52 -10.34 25.18 13.70
C ASN A 52 -10.77 24.94 12.23
N GLN A 53 -9.81 24.59 11.36
CA GLN A 53 -10.03 24.33 9.93
C GLN A 53 -10.07 22.83 9.60
N GLY A 54 -10.75 22.03 10.43
CA GLY A 54 -10.93 20.60 10.20
C GLY A 54 -11.51 20.30 8.82
N ASP A 55 -12.54 21.06 8.44
CA ASP A 55 -13.22 20.98 7.13
C ASP A 55 -12.27 21.25 5.95
N GLY A 56 -11.26 22.10 6.14
CA GLY A 56 -10.27 22.40 5.11
C GLY A 56 -9.36 21.20 4.80
N VAL A 57 -9.00 20.42 5.83
CA VAL A 57 -8.21 19.19 5.66
C VAL A 57 -9.06 18.07 5.08
N GLU A 58 -10.31 17.94 5.50
CA GLU A 58 -11.25 16.99 4.91
C GLU A 58 -11.42 17.24 3.40
N ARG A 59 -11.52 18.51 2.97
CA ARG A 59 -11.58 18.88 1.55
C ARG A 59 -10.35 18.46 0.75
N LEU A 60 -9.17 18.32 1.36
CA LEU A 60 -8.00 17.80 0.63
C LEU A 60 -8.19 16.34 0.22
N PHE A 61 -9.02 15.59 0.95
CA PHE A 61 -9.33 14.18 0.73
C PHE A 61 -10.71 13.93 0.09
N SER A 62 -11.50 14.99 -0.15
CA SER A 62 -12.80 14.84 -0.82
C SER A 62 -12.66 14.52 -2.32
N ASP A 63 -13.79 14.26 -2.98
CA ASP A 63 -13.80 13.93 -4.40
C ASP A 63 -13.38 15.18 -5.24
N PRO A 64 -12.43 15.06 -6.19
CA PRO A 64 -11.73 16.19 -6.83
C PRO A 64 -12.55 17.00 -7.86
N PHE A 65 -13.88 16.93 -7.84
CA PHE A 65 -14.75 17.49 -8.88
C PHE A 65 -15.48 18.77 -8.47
N ASN A 66 -15.05 19.44 -7.39
CA ASN A 66 -15.64 20.71 -6.99
C ASN A 66 -14.91 21.90 -7.62
N SER A 67 -15.61 22.70 -8.43
CA SER A 67 -15.03 23.87 -9.11
C SER A 67 -14.77 25.07 -8.18
N TRP A 68 -15.33 25.06 -6.97
CA TRP A 68 -15.27 26.19 -6.05
C TRP A 68 -13.98 26.27 -5.24
N PHE A 69 -13.30 25.14 -5.02
CA PHE A 69 -12.05 25.08 -4.26
C PHE A 69 -11.00 24.30 -5.07
N PRO A 70 -9.98 24.97 -5.65
CA PRO A 70 -9.03 24.33 -6.57
C PRO A 70 -8.09 23.32 -5.88
N TYR A 71 -8.02 23.32 -4.55
CA TYR A 71 -7.24 22.37 -3.75
C TYR A 71 -8.07 21.14 -3.33
N GLU A 72 -9.36 21.11 -3.64
CA GLU A 72 -10.25 20.04 -3.23
C GLU A 72 -9.87 18.71 -3.91
N GLY A 73 -9.81 17.64 -3.12
CA GLY A 73 -9.38 16.32 -3.57
C GLY A 73 -7.93 16.22 -4.04
N LEU A 74 -7.07 17.18 -3.70
CA LEU A 74 -5.66 17.14 -4.08
C LEU A 74 -4.95 15.87 -3.57
N LEU A 75 -5.14 15.51 -2.30
CA LEU A 75 -4.50 14.33 -1.71
C LEU A 75 -5.13 13.02 -2.22
N THR A 76 -6.43 13.06 -2.57
CA THR A 76 -7.11 11.97 -3.26
C THR A 76 -6.53 11.75 -4.65
N GLY A 77 -6.35 12.81 -5.43
CA GLY A 77 -5.70 12.75 -6.73
C GLY A 77 -4.26 12.21 -6.65
N ILE A 78 -3.48 12.65 -5.66
CA ILE A 78 -2.13 12.10 -5.42
C ILE A 78 -2.21 10.60 -5.09
N SER A 79 -3.17 10.18 -4.26
CA SER A 79 -3.38 8.77 -3.93
C SER A 79 -3.73 7.92 -5.16
N GLU A 80 -4.57 8.45 -6.06
CA GLU A 80 -4.92 7.79 -7.33
C GLU A 80 -3.69 7.62 -8.24
N VAL A 81 -2.82 8.63 -8.32
CA VAL A 81 -1.55 8.53 -9.05
C VAL A 81 -0.64 7.48 -8.42
N LEU A 82 -0.51 7.49 -7.09
CA LEU A 82 0.30 6.51 -6.36
C LEU A 82 -0.20 5.07 -6.53
N TRP A 83 -1.50 4.85 -6.68
CA TRP A 83 -2.09 3.55 -7.02
C TRP A 83 -1.68 3.08 -8.41
N CYS A 84 -1.66 3.99 -9.40
CA CYS A 84 -1.35 3.65 -10.78
C CYS A 84 0.11 3.20 -10.96
N ILE A 85 1.05 3.78 -10.20
CA ILE A 85 2.48 3.48 -10.29
C ILE A 85 2.78 1.98 -10.17
N PRO A 86 2.46 1.29 -9.05
CA PRO A 86 2.80 -0.11 -8.89
C PRO A 86 2.07 -1.02 -9.88
N VAL A 87 0.85 -0.68 -10.32
CA VAL A 87 0.13 -1.41 -11.37
C VAL A 87 0.89 -1.34 -12.70
N ALA A 88 1.22 -0.12 -13.14
CA ALA A 88 1.87 0.11 -14.42
C ALA A 88 3.27 -0.49 -14.48
N ILE A 89 4.10 -0.28 -13.45
CA ILE A 89 5.47 -0.79 -13.43
C ILE A 89 5.52 -2.32 -13.34
N CYS A 90 4.60 -2.96 -12.62
CA CYS A 90 4.51 -4.42 -12.59
C CYS A 90 4.11 -4.98 -13.96
N ALA A 91 3.10 -4.37 -14.60
CA ALA A 91 2.67 -4.78 -15.94
C ALA A 91 3.79 -4.60 -16.98
N PHE A 92 4.50 -3.47 -16.92
CA PHE A 92 5.66 -3.21 -17.78
C PHE A 92 6.78 -4.24 -17.55
N THR A 93 7.15 -4.47 -16.29
CA THR A 93 8.21 -5.42 -15.93
C THR A 93 7.87 -6.84 -16.35
N PHE A 94 6.62 -7.25 -16.21
CA PHE A 94 6.12 -8.51 -16.77
C PHE A 94 6.35 -8.57 -18.29
N GLY A 95 5.94 -7.54 -19.03
CA GLY A 95 6.12 -7.47 -20.48
C GLY A 95 7.58 -7.63 -20.92
N VAL A 96 8.50 -6.94 -20.24
CA VAL A 96 9.95 -7.02 -20.50
C VAL A 96 10.49 -8.43 -20.19
N LEU A 97 10.19 -8.97 -19.01
CA LEU A 97 10.73 -10.27 -18.60
C LEU A 97 10.19 -11.43 -19.46
N ARG A 98 8.94 -11.35 -19.94
CA ARG A 98 8.35 -12.37 -20.82
C ARG A 98 8.98 -12.43 -22.19
N GLN A 99 9.46 -11.30 -22.71
CA GLN A 99 10.16 -11.28 -24.00
C GLN A 99 11.49 -12.02 -23.91
N LYS A 100 12.18 -11.91 -22.77
CA LYS A 100 13.45 -12.58 -22.52
C LYS A 100 13.29 -14.06 -22.15
N ASP A 101 12.41 -14.36 -21.20
CA ASP A 101 12.12 -15.73 -20.76
C ASP A 101 10.60 -15.95 -20.61
N PRO A 102 9.97 -16.64 -21.58
CA PRO A 102 8.56 -17.01 -21.54
C PRO A 102 8.17 -18.00 -20.43
N ARG A 103 9.08 -18.45 -19.57
CA ARG A 103 8.77 -19.29 -18.40
C ARG A 103 9.24 -18.67 -17.08
N SER A 104 9.68 -17.40 -17.10
CA SER A 104 10.16 -16.72 -15.91
C SER A 104 9.10 -16.67 -14.80
N ARG A 105 9.46 -17.21 -13.62
CA ARG A 105 8.62 -17.14 -12.42
C ARG A 105 8.47 -15.71 -11.90
N SER A 106 9.49 -14.87 -12.04
CA SER A 106 9.40 -13.46 -11.63
C SER A 106 8.46 -12.68 -12.54
N ALA A 107 8.43 -12.99 -13.85
CA ALA A 107 7.45 -12.41 -14.75
C ALA A 107 6.01 -12.75 -14.30
N ILE A 108 5.74 -14.02 -13.99
CA ILE A 108 4.41 -14.46 -13.50
C ILE A 108 4.05 -13.71 -12.20
N PHE A 109 4.99 -13.55 -11.27
CA PHE A 109 4.78 -12.78 -10.05
C PHE A 109 4.33 -11.33 -10.35
N PHE A 110 5.01 -10.63 -11.25
CA PHE A 110 4.65 -9.25 -11.59
C PHE A 110 3.31 -9.15 -12.33
N PHE A 111 2.95 -10.14 -13.15
CA PHE A 111 1.63 -10.20 -13.78
C PHE A 111 0.52 -10.28 -12.75
N PHE A 112 0.61 -11.23 -11.81
CA PHE A 112 -0.40 -11.36 -10.75
C PHE A 112 -0.38 -10.18 -9.78
N SER A 113 0.78 -9.57 -9.55
CA SER A 113 0.90 -8.31 -8.80
C SER A 113 0.11 -7.20 -9.48
N ALA A 114 0.32 -6.99 -10.78
CA ALA A 114 -0.39 -5.96 -11.55
C ALA A 114 -1.91 -6.20 -11.57
N LEU A 115 -2.34 -7.45 -11.70
CA LEU A 115 -3.76 -7.81 -11.68
C LEU A 115 -4.38 -7.55 -10.31
N LEU A 116 -3.77 -8.04 -9.23
CA LEU A 116 -4.26 -7.85 -7.86
C LEU A 116 -4.36 -6.37 -7.50
N LEU A 117 -3.29 -5.60 -7.76
CA LEU A 117 -3.26 -4.17 -7.50
C LEU A 117 -4.21 -3.40 -8.40
N GLY A 118 -4.36 -3.81 -9.66
CA GLY A 118 -5.32 -3.23 -10.59
C GLY A 118 -6.76 -3.40 -10.11
N VAL A 119 -7.12 -4.58 -9.60
CA VAL A 119 -8.44 -4.82 -9.00
C VAL A 119 -8.69 -3.90 -7.80
N PHE A 120 -7.69 -3.71 -6.93
CA PHE A 120 -7.81 -2.80 -5.81
C PHE A 120 -7.90 -1.33 -6.21
N PHE A 121 -7.10 -0.90 -7.17
CA PHE A 121 -7.21 0.43 -7.74
C PHE A 121 -8.61 0.68 -8.33
N LEU A 122 -9.15 -0.27 -9.10
CA LEU A 122 -10.48 -0.15 -9.68
C LEU A 122 -11.56 -0.09 -8.61
N ASP A 123 -11.48 -0.94 -7.58
CA ASP A 123 -12.40 -0.89 -6.45
C ASP A 123 -12.35 0.45 -5.73
N ASP A 124 -11.15 0.95 -5.45
CA ASP A 124 -10.94 2.21 -4.75
C ASP A 124 -11.46 3.40 -5.56
N ARG A 125 -11.14 3.45 -6.86
CA ARG A 125 -11.49 4.59 -7.73
C ARG A 125 -12.95 4.63 -8.15
N PHE A 126 -13.52 3.48 -8.47
CA PHE A 126 -14.89 3.38 -8.99
C PHE A 126 -15.90 2.92 -7.94
N ARG A 127 -15.45 2.71 -6.69
CA ARG A 127 -16.27 2.19 -5.58
C ARG A 127 -16.97 0.89 -5.99
N MET A 128 -16.23 -0.04 -6.62
CA MET A 128 -16.80 -1.28 -7.19
C MET A 128 -17.56 -2.10 -6.14
N THR A 129 -17.08 -2.15 -4.91
CA THR A 129 -17.77 -2.79 -3.78
C THR A 129 -19.16 -2.19 -3.54
N LEU A 130 -19.30 -0.87 -3.65
CA LEU A 130 -20.60 -0.20 -3.50
C LEU A 130 -21.51 -0.51 -4.69
N ILE A 131 -20.98 -0.52 -5.92
CA ILE A 131 -21.73 -0.87 -7.13
C ILE A 131 -22.26 -2.30 -7.03
N LEU A 132 -21.40 -3.27 -6.74
CA LEU A 132 -21.77 -4.68 -6.57
C LEU A 132 -22.77 -4.86 -5.41
N SER A 133 -22.62 -4.08 -4.33
CA SER A 133 -23.58 -4.08 -3.23
C SER A 133 -24.96 -3.56 -3.64
N ARG A 134 -25.03 -2.56 -4.52
CA ARG A 134 -26.31 -2.07 -5.09
C ARG A 134 -26.94 -3.07 -6.05
N LEU A 135 -26.15 -3.96 -6.66
CA LEU A 135 -26.64 -5.08 -7.49
C LEU A 135 -27.12 -6.28 -6.65
N GLY A 136 -27.15 -6.17 -5.32
CA GLY A 136 -27.67 -7.20 -4.41
C GLY A 136 -26.61 -8.16 -3.85
N ILE A 137 -25.32 -7.97 -4.16
CA ILE A 137 -24.25 -8.79 -3.61
C ILE A 137 -23.88 -8.28 -2.21
N SER A 138 -23.84 -9.15 -1.21
CA SER A 138 -23.45 -8.74 0.14
C SER A 138 -22.01 -8.21 0.19
N LYS A 139 -21.79 -7.04 0.82
CA LYS A 139 -20.45 -6.48 1.07
C LYS A 139 -19.51 -7.49 1.74
N LYS A 140 -20.04 -8.33 2.64
CA LYS A 140 -19.27 -9.39 3.32
C LYS A 140 -18.70 -10.40 2.33
N LEU A 141 -19.47 -10.75 1.30
CA LEU A 141 -19.04 -11.70 0.27
C LEU A 141 -17.96 -11.06 -0.62
N ILE A 142 -18.11 -9.79 -0.98
CA ILE A 142 -17.10 -9.05 -1.77
C ILE A 142 -15.77 -8.99 -1.02
N TYR A 143 -15.80 -8.59 0.27
CA TYR A 143 -14.59 -8.57 1.10
C TYR A 143 -13.99 -9.96 1.32
N LEU A 144 -14.81 -11.02 1.40
CA LEU A 144 -14.34 -12.39 1.47
C LEU A 144 -13.61 -12.79 0.17
N CYS A 145 -14.12 -12.41 -1.00
CA CYS A 145 -13.47 -12.61 -2.30
C CYS A 145 -12.13 -11.84 -2.39
N TYR A 146 -12.07 -10.58 -1.95
CA TYR A 146 -10.81 -9.83 -1.93
C TYR A 146 -9.80 -10.42 -0.95
N GLY A 147 -10.23 -10.74 0.28
CA GLY A 147 -9.36 -11.33 1.30
C GLY A 147 -8.81 -12.69 0.87
N SER A 148 -9.66 -13.54 0.28
CA SER A 148 -9.21 -14.82 -0.29
C SER A 148 -8.26 -14.64 -1.47
N GLY A 149 -8.50 -13.67 -2.35
CA GLY A 149 -7.59 -13.33 -3.46
C GLY A 149 -6.20 -12.92 -2.97
N VAL A 150 -6.13 -12.03 -1.98
CA VAL A 150 -4.86 -11.64 -1.33
C VAL A 150 -4.20 -12.81 -0.65
N PHE A 151 -4.97 -13.65 0.06
CA PHE A 151 -4.43 -14.81 0.75
C PHE A 151 -3.82 -15.82 -0.22
N LEU A 152 -4.54 -16.15 -1.31
CA LEU A 152 -4.04 -17.04 -2.36
C LEU A 152 -2.81 -16.46 -3.05
N TYR A 153 -2.80 -15.16 -3.34
CA TYR A 153 -1.63 -14.47 -3.88
C TYR A 153 -0.43 -14.57 -2.93
N ALA A 154 -0.62 -14.20 -1.66
CA ALA A 154 0.42 -14.23 -0.65
C ALA A 154 0.96 -15.66 -0.48
N PHE A 155 0.10 -16.67 -0.39
CA PHE A 155 0.48 -18.07 -0.24
C PHE A 155 1.34 -18.57 -1.41
N ASN A 156 0.90 -18.33 -2.65
CA ASN A 156 1.61 -18.80 -3.85
C ASN A 156 2.95 -18.09 -4.06
N PHE A 157 3.01 -16.79 -3.78
CA PHE A 157 4.21 -15.97 -4.03
C PHE A 157 5.07 -15.73 -2.80
N TRP A 158 4.71 -16.29 -1.63
CA TRP A 158 5.47 -16.16 -0.39
C TRP A 158 6.95 -16.53 -0.51
N PRO A 159 7.34 -17.63 -1.21
CA PRO A 159 8.75 -17.97 -1.37
C PRO A 159 9.53 -16.88 -2.11
N TYR A 160 8.89 -16.20 -3.05
CA TYR A 160 9.49 -15.10 -3.81
C TYR A 160 9.49 -13.78 -3.02
N ILE A 161 8.39 -13.43 -2.36
CA ILE A 161 8.31 -12.22 -1.52
C ILE A 161 9.39 -12.24 -0.42
N LYS A 162 9.70 -13.40 0.15
CA LYS A 162 10.76 -13.51 1.16
C LYS A 162 12.16 -13.14 0.67
N THR A 163 12.40 -13.18 -0.64
CA THR A 163 13.71 -12.81 -1.22
C THR A 163 13.82 -11.32 -1.50
N THR A 164 12.71 -10.56 -1.40
CA THR A 164 12.67 -9.10 -1.56
C THR A 164 12.69 -8.42 -0.19
N PRO A 165 12.95 -7.10 -0.11
CA PRO A 165 12.71 -6.35 1.12
C PRO A 165 11.20 -6.27 1.42
N TYR A 166 10.63 -7.33 1.97
CA TYR A 166 9.17 -7.51 2.12
C TYR A 166 8.54 -6.66 3.25
N LEU A 167 9.35 -6.06 4.13
CA LEU A 167 8.83 -5.30 5.28
C LEU A 167 8.01 -4.05 4.86
N PRO A 168 8.46 -3.22 3.91
CA PRO A 168 7.62 -2.16 3.33
C PRO A 168 6.28 -2.64 2.77
N LEU A 169 6.24 -3.82 2.12
CA LEU A 169 5.01 -4.40 1.61
C LEU A 169 4.05 -4.78 2.75
N ILE A 170 4.56 -5.43 3.80
CA ILE A 170 3.75 -5.75 4.99
C ILE A 170 3.25 -4.46 5.66
N ALA A 171 4.12 -3.46 5.81
CA ALA A 171 3.75 -2.17 6.39
C ALA A 171 2.63 -1.49 5.58
N ALA A 172 2.71 -1.50 4.26
CA ALA A 172 1.65 -0.98 3.39
C ALA A 172 0.32 -1.70 3.62
N PHE A 173 0.30 -3.04 3.63
CA PHE A 173 -0.93 -3.80 3.86
C PHE A 173 -1.51 -3.60 5.27
N LEU A 174 -0.66 -3.45 6.30
CA LEU A 174 -1.11 -3.13 7.65
C LEU A 174 -1.74 -1.73 7.70
N LEU A 175 -1.14 -0.74 7.04
CA LEU A 175 -1.69 0.62 6.96
C LEU A 175 -3.03 0.64 6.20
N PHE A 176 -3.16 -0.11 5.10
CA PHE A 176 -4.45 -0.27 4.42
C PHE A 176 -5.50 -0.94 5.30
N ALA A 177 -5.11 -1.95 6.08
CA ALA A 177 -6.03 -2.59 7.00
C ALA A 177 -6.50 -1.60 8.07
N ILE A 178 -5.58 -0.83 8.67
CA ILE A 178 -5.90 0.21 9.66
C ILE A 178 -6.91 1.21 9.07
N SER A 179 -6.60 1.78 7.90
CA SER A 179 -7.47 2.72 7.17
C SER A 179 -8.90 2.16 6.98
N ARG A 180 -9.03 0.87 6.61
CA ARG A 180 -10.34 0.24 6.37
C ARG A 180 -11.11 -0.12 7.64
N PHE A 181 -10.47 -0.21 8.81
CA PHE A 181 -11.11 -0.55 10.08
C PHE A 181 -11.51 0.68 10.91
N GLU A 182 -11.36 1.89 10.37
CA GLU A 182 -11.67 3.12 11.11
C GLU A 182 -13.16 3.32 11.38
N ASP A 183 -14.05 2.66 10.64
CA ASP A 183 -15.48 2.56 10.97
C ASP A 183 -15.75 2.06 12.42
N ILE A 184 -14.76 1.43 13.07
CA ILE A 184 -14.85 0.95 14.46
C ILE A 184 -14.49 2.06 15.48
N ILE A 185 -13.68 3.04 15.09
CA ILE A 185 -13.20 4.11 15.96
C ILE A 185 -14.10 5.34 15.76
N ASN A 186 -15.14 5.43 16.59
CA ASN A 186 -16.12 6.52 16.59
C ASN A 186 -15.50 7.85 17.09
N THR A 187 -14.65 8.47 16.28
CA THR A 187 -13.96 9.72 16.61
C THR A 187 -14.79 10.92 16.17
N ARG A 188 -15.14 11.82 17.10
CA ARG A 188 -16.09 12.94 16.87
C ARG A 188 -15.60 14.08 15.96
N SER A 189 -14.34 14.12 15.56
CA SER A 189 -13.79 15.23 14.77
C SER A 189 -13.53 14.81 13.31
N LEU A 190 -14.29 15.38 12.37
CA LEU A 190 -14.22 15.08 10.93
C LEU A 190 -12.79 15.16 10.38
N GLY A 191 -12.03 16.21 10.69
CA GLY A 191 -10.66 16.37 10.18
C GLY A 191 -9.66 15.33 10.68
N VAL A 192 -9.79 14.85 11.93
CA VAL A 192 -8.91 13.78 12.46
C VAL A 192 -9.29 12.44 11.85
N HIS A 193 -10.58 12.21 11.63
CA HIS A 193 -11.07 11.01 10.96
C HIS A 193 -10.54 10.92 9.53
N ALA A 194 -10.69 11.98 8.73
CA ALA A 194 -10.13 12.03 7.37
C ALA A 194 -8.60 11.84 7.34
N MET A 195 -7.88 12.42 8.31
CA MET A 195 -6.41 12.24 8.39
C MET A 195 -5.98 10.83 8.78
N LEU A 196 -6.72 10.17 9.67
CA LEU A 196 -6.45 8.78 10.02
C LEU A 196 -6.79 7.90 8.81
N GLU A 197 -7.98 8.00 8.25
CA GLU A 197 -8.44 7.10 7.20
C GLU A 197 -7.65 7.28 5.91
N ASP A 198 -7.69 8.49 5.34
CA ASP A 198 -7.10 8.77 4.04
C ASP A 198 -5.61 9.09 4.13
N GLY A 199 -5.14 9.64 5.25
CA GLY A 199 -3.71 9.89 5.48
C GLY A 199 -2.92 8.60 5.68
N THR A 200 -3.44 7.62 6.45
CA THR A 200 -2.77 6.31 6.57
C THR A 200 -2.79 5.54 5.27
N LYS A 201 -3.87 5.66 4.48
CA LYS A 201 -3.97 5.11 3.12
C LYS A 201 -2.94 5.70 2.17
N LEU A 202 -2.72 7.02 2.19
CA LEU A 202 -1.70 7.68 1.39
C LEU A 202 -0.30 7.14 1.73
N LEU A 203 -0.01 6.96 3.03
CA LEU A 203 1.25 6.39 3.49
C LEU A 203 1.39 4.92 3.05
N ALA A 204 0.31 4.14 3.09
CA ALA A 204 0.28 2.77 2.60
C ALA A 204 0.64 2.71 1.11
N LEU A 205 0.03 3.57 0.30
CA LEU A 205 0.26 3.67 -1.13
C LEU A 205 1.68 4.03 -1.49
N LEU A 206 2.25 4.99 -0.77
CA LEU A 206 3.64 5.38 -0.96
C LEU A 206 4.60 4.20 -0.71
N ASN A 207 4.41 3.46 0.39
CA ASN A 207 5.23 2.29 0.69
C ASN A 207 5.07 1.20 -0.38
N LEU A 208 3.83 0.98 -0.84
CA LEU A 208 3.52 0.02 -1.88
C LEU A 208 4.19 0.39 -3.21
N ALA A 209 4.08 1.64 -3.64
CA ALA A 209 4.67 2.16 -4.87
C ALA A 209 6.20 2.05 -4.84
N LEU A 210 6.85 2.50 -3.77
CA LEU A 210 8.31 2.44 -3.64
C LEU A 210 8.83 1.00 -3.53
N TYR A 211 8.11 0.12 -2.84
CA TYR A 211 8.44 -1.31 -2.79
C TYR A 211 8.43 -1.92 -4.20
N PHE A 212 7.35 -1.76 -4.96
CA PHE A 212 7.26 -2.35 -6.30
C PHE A 212 8.21 -1.68 -7.28
N TRP A 213 8.45 -0.36 -7.17
CA TRP A 213 9.49 0.32 -7.93
C TRP A 213 10.85 -0.33 -7.74
N HIS A 214 11.25 -0.54 -6.50
CA HIS A 214 12.54 -1.13 -6.16
C HIS A 214 12.66 -2.58 -6.64
N VAL A 215 11.65 -3.41 -6.39
CA VAL A 215 11.67 -4.83 -6.78
C VAL A 215 11.66 -4.99 -8.30
N CYS A 216 10.86 -4.19 -9.03
CA CYS A 216 10.87 -4.18 -10.49
C CYS A 216 12.23 -3.77 -11.04
N HIS A 217 12.81 -2.68 -10.51
CA HIS A 217 14.13 -2.20 -10.94
C HIS A 217 15.23 -3.25 -10.72
N GLN A 218 15.25 -3.91 -9.56
CA GLN A 218 16.21 -4.98 -9.27
C GLN A 218 16.09 -6.15 -10.24
N GLU A 219 14.87 -6.58 -10.55
CA GLU A 219 14.62 -7.69 -11.46
C GLU A 219 15.00 -7.37 -12.90
N ILE A 220 14.69 -6.15 -13.39
CA ILE A 220 15.13 -5.70 -14.71
C ILE A 220 16.66 -5.65 -14.76
N TRP A 221 17.31 -5.02 -13.78
CA TRP A 221 18.76 -4.88 -13.75
C TRP A 221 19.47 -6.22 -13.75
N ARG A 222 19.03 -7.17 -12.90
CA ARG A 222 19.57 -8.53 -12.86
C ARG A 222 19.47 -9.22 -14.22
N ASN A 223 18.37 -9.02 -14.94
CA ASN A 223 18.20 -9.62 -16.25
C ASN A 223 19.04 -8.91 -17.32
N LEU A 224 19.33 -7.61 -17.21
CA LEU A 224 20.19 -6.92 -18.16
C LEU A 224 21.68 -7.31 -18.01
N THR A 225 22.16 -7.47 -16.77
CA THR A 225 23.59 -7.75 -16.50
C THR A 225 24.01 -9.20 -16.75
N VAL A 226 23.07 -10.14 -16.83
CA VAL A 226 23.39 -11.55 -17.13
C VAL A 226 23.71 -11.76 -18.62
N ASP A 227 23.42 -10.77 -19.48
CA ASP A 227 23.72 -10.81 -20.92
C ASP A 227 25.02 -10.07 -21.32
N SER A 228 25.77 -9.53 -20.35
CA SER A 228 27.06 -8.84 -20.57
C SER A 228 28.23 -9.63 -19.98
#